data_AF-A0A2E4DZV5-F1
#
_entry.id   AF-A0A2E4DZV5-F1
#
_cell.length_a   1.000
_cell.length_b   1.000
_cell.length_c   1.000
_cell.angle_alpha   90.00
_cell.angle_beta   90.00
_cell.angle_gamma   90.00
#
_symmetry.space_group_name_H-M   'P 1'
#
loop_
_entity.id
_entity.type
_entity.pdbx_description
1 polymer ?
#
loop_
_entity_poly.entity_id
_entity_poly.type
_entity_poly.pdbx_seq_one_letter_code
_entity_poly.pdbx_strand_id
1 'polypeptide(L)' 'MNKISTYDPAIKFKPDYVWPEEGAERNCPKCETAMQLVDNDPTYFGKPWWCPKCKWQFSEEDLADQA' A
#
# COMPACT_ATOMS: atom_id res chain seq x y z
N MET A 1 9.10 22.67 -37.11
CA MET A 1 8.27 22.19 -35.99
C MET A 1 8.96 20.97 -35.38
N ASN A 2 9.57 21.10 -34.19
CA ASN A 2 10.25 19.99 -33.53
C ASN A 2 9.39 19.54 -32.35
N LYS A 3 8.55 18.53 -32.58
CA LYS A 3 7.71 17.91 -31.55
C LYS A 3 8.61 17.16 -30.58
N ILE A 4 8.91 17.76 -29.44
CA ILE A 4 9.37 17.06 -28.25
C ILE A 4 8.13 16.35 -27.69
N SER A 5 8.03 15.05 -27.92
CA SER A 5 6.92 14.22 -27.42
C SER A 5 7.46 12.85 -27.01
N THR A 6 8.36 12.84 -26.05
CA THR A 6 8.64 11.65 -25.23
C THR A 6 8.67 12.12 -23.78
N TYR A 7 7.52 12.62 -23.33
CA TYR A 7 7.18 12.48 -21.93
C TYR A 7 6.81 10.99 -21.80
N ASP A 8 7.80 10.14 -21.55
CA ASP A 8 7.53 8.82 -20.99
C ASP A 8 6.57 9.08 -19.82
N PRO A 9 5.30 8.64 -19.89
CA PRO A 9 4.42 8.78 -18.76
C PRO A 9 5.10 7.94 -17.69
N ALA A 10 5.78 8.59 -16.75
CA ALA A 10 6.60 7.96 -15.74
C ALA A 10 5.87 6.71 -15.31
N ILE A 11 6.39 5.53 -15.71
CA ILE A 11 5.72 4.25 -15.49
C ILE A 11 5.59 4.19 -13.99
N LYS A 12 4.42 4.59 -13.49
CA LYS A 12 4.12 4.54 -12.07
C LYS A 12 3.94 3.07 -11.83
N PHE A 13 5.05 2.40 -11.50
CA PHE A 13 5.06 1.06 -10.97
C PHE A 13 4.18 1.12 -9.72
N LYS A 14 2.89 0.83 -9.89
CA LYS A 14 2.05 0.43 -8.77
C LYS A 14 2.59 -0.96 -8.46
N PRO A 15 3.25 -1.17 -7.32
CA PRO A 15 3.64 -2.52 -6.96
C PRO A 15 2.35 -3.34 -6.88
N ASP A 16 2.36 -4.56 -7.42
CA ASP A 16 1.24 -5.51 -7.33
C ASP A 16 1.08 -5.98 -5.87
N TYR A 17 0.68 -5.06 -5.00
CA TYR A 17 0.38 -5.36 -3.61
C TYR A 17 -0.94 -6.10 -3.56
N VAL A 18 -0.93 -7.25 -2.89
CA VAL A 18 -2.16 -7.94 -2.53
C VAL A 18 -2.92 -7.06 -1.54
N TRP A 19 -4.09 -6.59 -1.97
CA TRP A 19 -5.05 -5.95 -1.07
C TRP A 19 -5.88 -7.04 -0.40
N PRO A 20 -6.00 -7.01 0.94
CA PRO A 20 -6.87 -7.94 1.65
C PRO A 20 -8.34 -7.60 1.39
N GLU A 21 -9.24 -8.51 1.78
CA GLU A 21 -10.68 -8.31 1.63
C GLU A 21 -11.16 -7.03 2.36
N GLU A 22 -12.18 -6.38 1.81
CA GLU A 22 -12.81 -5.22 2.43
C GLU A 22 -13.37 -5.60 3.81
N GLY A 23 -12.81 -5.02 4.86
CA GLY A 23 -13.14 -5.36 6.24
C GLY A 23 -12.16 -6.33 6.92
N ALA A 24 -11.04 -6.67 6.27
CA ALA A 24 -9.95 -7.36 6.94
C ALA A 24 -9.45 -6.52 8.12
N GLU A 25 -9.29 -7.17 9.27
CA GLU A 25 -8.72 -6.57 10.49
C GLU A 25 -7.36 -7.19 10.75
N ARG A 26 -6.34 -6.35 10.94
CA ARG A 26 -4.99 -6.84 11.25
C ARG A 26 -4.31 -5.94 12.27
N ASN A 27 -3.52 -6.56 13.14
CA ASN A 27 -2.78 -5.85 14.19
C ASN A 27 -1.34 -5.57 13.73
N CYS A 28 -0.82 -4.41 14.14
CA CYS A 28 0.56 -4.03 13.83
C CYS A 28 1.54 -4.94 14.58
N PRO A 29 2.53 -5.56 13.91
CA PRO A 29 3.48 -6.47 14.56
C PRO A 29 4.40 -5.77 15.57
N LYS A 30 4.53 -4.43 15.50
CA LYS A 30 5.39 -3.66 16.39
C LYS A 30 4.70 -3.15 17.66
N CYS A 31 3.39 -2.94 17.60
CA CYS A 31 2.66 -2.26 18.69
C CYS A 31 1.30 -2.88 19.00
N GLU A 32 0.97 -4.02 18.38
CA GLU A 32 -0.26 -4.82 18.58
C GLU A 32 -1.56 -4.00 18.46
N THR A 33 -1.49 -2.85 17.78
CA THR A 33 -2.65 -1.97 17.58
C THR A 33 -3.35 -2.35 16.29
N ALA A 34 -4.69 -2.32 16.29
CA ALA A 34 -5.51 -2.50 15.09
C ALA A 34 -5.10 -1.48 14.01
N MET A 35 -4.72 -2.01 12.84
CA MET A 35 -4.38 -1.21 11.67
C MET A 35 -5.64 -0.88 10.89
N GLN A 36 -5.62 0.27 10.23
CA GLN A 36 -6.67 0.67 9.32
C GLN A 36 -6.35 0.14 7.93
N LEU A 37 -7.30 -0.57 7.35
CA LEU A 37 -7.24 -0.95 5.95
C LEU A 37 -7.52 0.29 5.09
N VAL A 38 -6.58 0.64 4.24
CA VAL A 38 -6.74 1.69 3.23
C VAL A 38 -7.51 1.11 2.06
N ASP A 39 -8.34 1.92 1.42
CA ASP A 39 -9.10 1.52 0.24
C ASP A 39 -8.18 1.21 -0.95
N ASN A 40 -8.54 0.23 -1.79
CA ASN A 40 -7.76 -0.16 -2.96
C ASN A 40 -7.98 0.81 -4.13
N ASP A 41 -7.67 2.07 -3.90
CA ASP A 41 -7.87 3.10 -4.90
C ASP A 41 -6.77 3.02 -5.98
N PRO A 42 -7.10 3.16 -7.28
CA PRO A 42 -6.11 3.14 -8.36
C PRO A 42 -5.14 4.32 -8.30
N THR A 43 -5.50 5.40 -7.61
CA THR A 43 -4.64 6.58 -7.38
C THR A 43 -3.79 6.47 -6.12
N TYR A 44 -4.03 5.45 -5.29
CA TYR A 44 -3.26 5.21 -4.08
C TYR A 44 -2.08 4.27 -4.37
N PHE A 45 -0.86 4.78 -4.17
CA PHE A 45 0.40 4.08 -4.42
C PHE A 45 1.08 3.60 -3.13
N GLY A 46 0.36 3.64 -2.01
CA GLY A 46 0.84 3.15 -0.71
C GLY A 46 0.55 1.66 -0.50
N LYS A 47 0.81 1.19 0.71
CA LYS A 47 0.49 -0.18 1.12
C LYS A 47 -0.92 -0.23 1.74
N PRO A 48 -1.60 -1.40 1.72
CA PRO A 48 -2.97 -1.56 2.20
C PRO A 48 -3.15 -1.28 3.69
N TRP A 49 -2.17 -1.61 4.54
CA TRP A 49 -2.33 -1.49 5.99
C TRP A 49 -1.69 -0.21 6.51
N TRP A 50 -2.45 0.60 7.22
CA TRP A 50 -1.99 1.82 7.88
C TRP A 50 -2.09 1.70 9.40
N CYS A 51 -0.96 1.85 10.10
CA CYS A 51 -0.95 1.88 11.56
C CYS A 51 -0.98 3.34 12.07
N PRO A 52 -2.05 3.80 12.74
CA PRO A 52 -2.14 5.18 13.24
C PRO A 52 -1.18 5.47 14.40
N LYS A 53 -0.83 4.45 15.20
CA LYS A 53 0.13 4.56 16.31
C LYS A 53 1.56 4.74 15.81
N CYS A 54 1.99 3.88 14.88
CA CYS A 54 3.35 3.91 14.33
C CYS A 54 3.50 4.90 13.17
N LYS A 55 2.39 5.36 12.57
CA LYS A 55 2.36 6.13 11.32
C LYS A 55 3.12 5.41 10.21
N TRP A 56 2.95 4.09 10.14
CA TRP A 56 3.67 3.21 9.25
C TRP A 56 2.70 2.43 8.37
N GLN A 57 3.17 2.09 7.17
CA GLN A 57 2.43 1.35 6.16
C GLN A 57 2.99 -0.06 6.02
N PHE A 58 2.10 -1.05 5.97
CA PHE A 58 2.45 -2.47 5.85
C PHE A 58 1.69 -3.10 4.69
N SER A 59 2.33 -4.04 3.98
CA SER A 59 1.68 -4.85 2.95
C SER A 59 1.33 -6.21 3.55
N GLU A 60 0.38 -6.91 2.93
CA GLU A 60 0.06 -8.30 3.29
C GLU A 60 1.32 -9.17 3.39
N GLU A 61 2.25 -9.03 2.44
CA GLU A 61 3.52 -9.76 2.42
C GLU A 61 4.40 -9.48 3.65
N ASP A 62 4.50 -8.21 4.07
CA ASP A 62 5.28 -7.80 5.25
C ASP A 62 4.73 -8.41 6.54
N LEU A 63 3.40 -8.62 6.57
CA LEU A 63 2.68 -9.22 7.68
C LEU A 63 2.57 -10.74 7.58
N ALA A 64 2.82 -11.34 6.41
CA ALA A 64 2.80 -12.77 6.18
C ALA A 64 4.15 -13.42 6.53
N ASP A 65 5.26 -12.71 6.31
CA ASP A 65 6.62 -13.18 6.65
C ASP A 65 6.88 -13.26 8.17
N GLN A 66 6.01 -12.64 8.99
CA GLN A 66 6.12 -12.62 10.45
C GLN A 66 5.19 -13.62 11.18
N ALA A 67 4.55 -14.54 10.44
CA ALA A 67 3.64 -15.56 10.99
C ALA A 67 4.34 -16.88 11.33
#